data_AF-A0A0C3RH95-F1
#
_entry.id   AF-A0A0C3RH95-F1
#
_cell.length_a   1.000
_cell.length_b   1.000
_cell.length_c   1.000
_cell.angle_alpha   90.00
_cell.angle_beta   90.00
_cell.angle_gamma   90.00
#
_symmetry.space_group_name_H-M   'P 1'
#
loop_
_entity.id
_entity.type
_entity.pdbx_description
1 polymer ?
#
loop_
_entity_poly.entity_id
_entity_poly.type
_entity_poly.pdbx_seq_one_letter_code
_entity_poly.pdbx_strand_id
1 'polypeptide(L)'
;METSEKSIDDWAKTINQIYERNNCERSFKDIIVFFYEDVGRCFQLINRKREAEIEKILPSIFKWFCVLFFKYSNRNINLSDVLWNKFPGICPYCQKTTCQCRIGKEQLDIPSLRDHVRNNIDRKPKTINEWQSHFQKIYPRGAESSFIINVSHLAEELAELSEAYRKKHIKKDLPCVEMEMADVFSWIMGLANLIHQLKDAQNKRLEYRFGSIISEKYKDGCPDCKDLRKVYKISYCCCPIKEHKLQLISDYEIPDEEEVREDIKPAY
;
A
#
# COMPACT_ATOMS: atom_id res chain seq x y z
N MET A 1 29.46 11.28 5.89
CA MET A 1 28.36 12.08 5.31
C MET A 1 27.10 11.26 5.46
N GLU A 2 26.23 11.61 6.41
CA GLU A 2 24.86 11.08 6.42
C GLU A 2 24.21 11.50 5.10
N THR A 3 23.96 10.53 4.22
CA THR A 3 23.09 10.76 3.08
C THR A 3 21.70 11.03 3.65
N SER A 4 21.25 12.29 3.61
CA SER A 4 19.91 12.66 4.06
C SER A 4 18.89 11.76 3.35
N GLU A 5 18.06 11.05 4.11
CA GLU A 5 17.02 10.19 3.55
C GLU A 5 16.13 11.00 2.59
N LYS A 6 15.87 10.42 1.43
CA LYS A 6 15.07 11.02 0.36
C LYS A 6 13.61 11.21 0.80
N SER A 7 12.99 12.31 0.36
CA SER A 7 11.59 12.61 0.70
C SER A 7 10.63 11.59 0.08
N ILE A 8 9.42 11.48 0.65
CA ILE A 8 8.38 10.61 0.10
C ILE A 8 7.95 11.03 -1.32
N ASP A 9 7.92 12.33 -1.59
CA ASP A 9 7.57 12.87 -2.91
C ASP A 9 8.63 12.52 -3.95
N ASP A 10 9.90 12.65 -3.59
CA ASP A 10 11.00 12.25 -4.46
C ASP A 10 11.02 10.74 -4.69
N TRP A 11 10.69 9.94 -3.68
CA TRP A 11 10.56 8.48 -3.83
C TRP A 11 9.43 8.11 -4.77
N ALA A 12 8.25 8.71 -4.59
CA ALA A 12 7.12 8.48 -5.47
C ALA A 12 7.47 8.84 -6.91
N LYS A 13 8.16 9.97 -7.13
CA LYS A 13 8.67 10.40 -8.44
C LYS A 13 9.66 9.41 -9.03
N THR A 14 10.63 8.94 -8.25
CA THR A 14 11.64 7.98 -8.73
C THR A 14 11.04 6.63 -9.06
N ILE A 15 10.13 6.11 -8.23
CA ILE A 15 9.43 4.88 -8.57
C ILE A 15 8.64 5.06 -9.87
N ASN A 16 7.91 6.18 -10.03
CA ASN A 16 7.22 6.43 -11.28
C ASN A 16 8.21 6.48 -12.47
N GLN A 17 9.33 7.18 -12.36
CA GLN A 17 10.36 7.23 -13.43
C GLN A 17 10.89 5.84 -13.81
N ILE A 18 11.05 4.94 -12.83
CA ILE A 18 11.48 3.56 -13.10
C ILE A 18 10.41 2.83 -13.93
N TYR A 19 9.14 2.98 -13.61
CA TYR A 19 8.07 2.11 -14.15
C TYR A 19 7.19 2.75 -15.23
N GLU A 20 7.27 4.06 -15.44
CA GLU A 20 6.38 4.82 -16.31
C GLU A 20 6.40 4.30 -17.74
N ARG A 21 7.58 3.97 -18.29
CA ARG A 21 7.69 3.47 -19.67
C ARG A 21 6.81 2.25 -19.92
N ASN A 22 6.71 1.34 -18.96
CA ASN A 22 5.89 0.14 -19.09
C ASN A 22 4.41 0.42 -18.79
N ASN A 23 4.10 1.48 -18.04
CA ASN A 23 2.76 1.78 -17.53
C ASN A 23 2.10 2.98 -18.24
N CYS A 24 2.76 3.63 -19.20
CA CYS A 24 2.27 4.85 -19.84
C CYS A 24 0.93 4.61 -20.55
N GLU A 25 0.81 3.49 -21.27
CA GLU A 25 -0.40 3.07 -21.99
C GLU A 25 -1.46 2.45 -21.08
N ARG A 26 -1.08 2.01 -19.87
CA ARG A 26 -2.00 1.37 -18.92
C ARG A 26 -2.94 2.39 -18.31
N SER A 27 -4.22 2.06 -18.23
CA SER A 27 -5.20 2.89 -17.53
C SER A 27 -5.00 2.83 -16.02
N PHE A 28 -5.63 3.75 -15.28
CA PHE A 28 -5.70 3.67 -13.82
C PHE A 28 -6.28 2.32 -13.34
N LYS A 29 -7.25 1.78 -14.09
CA LYS A 29 -7.90 0.50 -13.77
C LYS A 29 -6.95 -0.69 -13.98
N ASP A 30 -6.05 -0.63 -14.96
CA ASP A 30 -5.07 -1.71 -15.14
C ASP A 30 -4.05 -1.69 -13.99
N ILE A 31 -3.62 -0.50 -13.57
CA ILE A 31 -2.66 -0.35 -12.46
C ILE A 31 -3.28 -0.79 -11.13
N ILE A 32 -4.55 -0.46 -10.86
CA ILE A 32 -5.20 -0.88 -9.62
C ILE A 32 -5.36 -2.40 -9.55
N VAL A 33 -5.57 -3.09 -10.68
CA VAL A 33 -5.61 -4.57 -10.73
C VAL A 33 -4.27 -5.16 -10.32
N PHE A 34 -3.14 -4.66 -10.84
CA PHE A 34 -1.82 -5.13 -10.40
C PHE A 34 -1.54 -4.85 -8.92
N PHE A 35 -2.10 -3.76 -8.38
CA PHE A 35 -2.06 -3.48 -6.96
C PHE A 35 -2.85 -4.56 -6.19
N TYR A 36 -4.09 -4.86 -6.60
CA TYR A 36 -4.88 -5.94 -6.01
C TYR A 36 -4.18 -7.30 -6.06
N GLU A 37 -3.45 -7.62 -7.13
CA GLU A 37 -2.69 -8.86 -7.21
C GLU A 37 -1.64 -8.97 -6.09
N ASP A 38 -0.88 -7.91 -5.82
CA ASP A 38 0.12 -7.91 -4.75
C ASP A 38 -0.53 -7.97 -3.35
N VAL A 39 -1.69 -7.33 -3.16
CA VAL A 39 -2.50 -7.49 -1.92
C VAL A 39 -3.04 -8.92 -1.80
N GLY A 40 -3.50 -9.50 -2.91
CA GLY A 40 -3.93 -10.90 -3.03
C GLY A 40 -2.84 -11.89 -2.63
N ARG A 41 -1.59 -11.63 -3.02
CA ARG A 41 -0.44 -12.44 -2.60
C ARG A 41 -0.21 -12.39 -1.09
N CYS A 42 -0.51 -11.28 -0.42
CA CYS A 42 -0.48 -11.25 1.05
C CYS A 42 -1.49 -12.24 1.65
N PHE A 43 -2.73 -12.31 1.13
CA PHE A 43 -3.69 -13.33 1.57
C PHE A 43 -3.22 -14.75 1.29
N GLN A 44 -2.59 -15.00 0.13
CA GLN A 44 -2.01 -16.32 -0.17
C GLN A 44 -0.91 -16.71 0.83
N LEU A 45 -0.06 -15.75 1.24
CA LEU A 45 0.95 -15.99 2.27
C LEU A 45 0.33 -16.30 3.63
N ILE A 46 -0.70 -15.55 4.04
CA ILE A 46 -1.44 -15.78 5.29
C ILE A 46 -2.07 -17.17 5.29
N ASN A 47 -2.78 -17.55 4.23
CA ASN A 47 -3.42 -18.86 4.13
C ASN A 47 -2.41 -20.02 4.18
N ARG A 48 -1.18 -19.77 3.74
CA ARG A 48 -0.07 -20.74 3.78
C ARG A 48 0.78 -20.64 5.07
N LYS A 49 0.39 -19.82 6.06
CA LYS A 49 1.12 -19.59 7.31
C LYS A 49 2.55 -19.07 7.09
N ARG A 50 2.70 -18.16 6.12
CA ARG A 50 3.97 -17.53 5.70
C ARG A 50 3.88 -16.00 5.76
N GLU A 51 3.10 -15.47 6.70
CA GLU A 51 2.87 -14.03 6.87
C GLU A 51 4.17 -13.23 7.11
N ALA A 52 5.21 -13.84 7.68
CA ALA A 52 6.53 -13.21 7.81
C ALA A 52 7.14 -12.81 6.43
N GLU A 53 6.73 -13.46 5.34
CA GLU A 53 7.19 -13.13 3.99
C GLU A 53 6.50 -11.89 3.40
N ILE A 54 5.45 -11.35 4.03
CA ILE A 54 4.77 -10.12 3.58
C ILE A 54 5.75 -8.94 3.51
N GLU A 55 6.78 -8.92 4.36
CA GLU A 55 7.88 -7.95 4.28
C GLU A 55 8.51 -7.87 2.89
N LYS A 56 8.64 -8.99 2.18
CA LYS A 56 9.24 -9.05 0.84
C LYS A 56 8.32 -8.45 -0.23
N ILE A 57 7.00 -8.52 0.00
CA ILE A 57 5.95 -8.03 -0.90
C ILE A 57 5.70 -6.53 -0.70
N LEU A 58 5.79 -6.03 0.53
CA LEU A 58 5.41 -4.66 0.89
C LEU A 58 6.08 -3.56 0.02
N PRO A 59 7.37 -3.65 -0.37
CA PRO A 59 7.94 -2.69 -1.31
C PRO A 59 7.27 -2.68 -2.70
N SER A 60 6.77 -3.83 -3.16
CA SER A 60 6.04 -3.93 -4.43
C SER A 60 4.65 -3.29 -4.34
N ILE A 61 3.97 -3.47 -3.21
CA ILE A 61 2.72 -2.77 -2.86
C ILE A 61 2.94 -1.25 -2.89
N PHE A 62 3.96 -0.75 -2.19
CA PHE A 62 4.29 0.67 -2.19
C PHE A 62 4.63 1.19 -3.60
N LYS A 63 5.33 0.38 -4.40
CA LYS A 63 5.59 0.72 -5.81
C LYS A 63 4.30 0.90 -6.60
N TRP A 64 3.32 -0.01 -6.48
CA TRP A 64 2.05 0.14 -7.18
C TRP A 64 1.27 1.35 -6.70
N PHE A 65 1.30 1.64 -5.39
CA PHE A 65 0.74 2.87 -4.84
C PHE A 65 1.35 4.12 -5.51
N CYS A 66 2.68 4.23 -5.60
CA CYS A 66 3.32 5.38 -6.25
C CYS A 66 2.96 5.51 -7.73
N VAL A 67 2.97 4.39 -8.48
CA VAL A 67 2.59 4.40 -9.90
C VAL A 67 1.14 4.84 -10.08
N LEU A 68 0.22 4.34 -9.24
CA LEU A 68 -1.20 4.69 -9.29
C LEU A 68 -1.44 6.16 -8.91
N PHE A 69 -0.74 6.65 -7.86
CA PHE A 69 -0.75 8.05 -7.47
C PHE A 69 -0.34 8.98 -8.61
N PHE A 70 0.78 8.68 -9.29
CA PHE A 70 1.24 9.47 -10.43
C PHE A 70 0.29 9.42 -11.62
N LYS A 71 -0.33 8.25 -11.88
CA LYS A 71 -1.35 8.13 -12.93
C LYS A 71 -2.56 9.01 -12.65
N TYR A 72 -2.95 9.15 -11.39
CA TYR A 72 -4.07 10.00 -10.98
C TYR A 72 -3.73 11.48 -10.93
N SER A 73 -2.66 11.85 -10.23
CA SER A 73 -2.31 13.25 -9.96
C SER A 73 -1.88 14.02 -11.20
N ASN A 74 -1.56 13.30 -12.29
CA ASN A 74 -1.00 13.84 -13.51
C ASN A 74 0.20 14.78 -13.22
N ARG A 75 0.96 14.46 -12.16
CA ARG A 75 2.13 15.22 -11.66
C ARG A 75 1.84 16.62 -11.11
N ASN A 76 0.58 16.95 -10.82
CA ASN A 76 0.20 18.29 -10.34
C ASN A 76 0.00 18.37 -8.82
N ILE A 77 0.16 17.27 -8.10
CA ILE A 77 -0.10 17.18 -6.66
C ILE A 77 1.05 16.38 -6.02
N ASN A 78 1.52 16.84 -4.87
CA ASN A 78 2.51 16.11 -4.06
C ASN A 78 1.82 15.08 -3.17
N LEU A 79 2.45 13.92 -3.02
CA LEU A 79 1.94 12.85 -2.15
C LEU A 79 1.93 13.31 -0.70
N SER A 80 2.99 13.98 -0.24
CA SER A 80 3.07 14.48 1.14
C SER A 80 1.94 15.45 1.48
N ASP A 81 1.47 16.25 0.52
CA ASP A 81 0.33 17.17 0.71
C ASP A 81 -1.00 16.39 0.85
N VAL A 82 -1.22 15.39 0.00
CA VAL A 82 -2.39 14.50 0.10
C VAL A 82 -2.44 13.80 1.45
N LEU A 83 -1.32 13.23 1.89
CA LEU A 83 -1.23 12.56 3.18
C LEU A 83 -1.43 13.53 4.34
N TRP A 84 -0.83 14.71 4.28
CA TRP A 84 -0.90 15.70 5.36
C TRP A 84 -2.30 16.31 5.50
N ASN A 85 -2.98 16.56 4.38
CA ASN A 85 -4.35 17.08 4.38
C ASN A 85 -5.34 16.14 5.07
N LYS A 86 -5.08 14.82 5.07
CA LYS A 86 -5.89 13.84 5.78
C LYS A 86 -5.37 13.52 7.18
N PHE A 87 -4.06 13.43 7.35
CA PHE A 87 -3.44 12.98 8.60
C PHE A 87 -2.44 14.02 9.14
N PRO A 88 -2.88 15.18 9.63
CA PRO A 88 -1.99 16.24 10.13
C PRO A 88 -1.45 15.96 11.57
N GLY A 89 -1.19 14.70 11.90
CA GLY A 89 -0.74 14.26 13.24
C GLY A 89 -1.86 13.82 14.18
N ILE A 90 -3.07 13.67 13.66
CA ILE A 90 -4.26 13.19 14.36
C ILE A 90 -5.02 12.20 13.48
N CYS A 91 -5.88 11.39 14.09
CA CYS A 91 -6.90 10.63 13.36
C CYS A 91 -7.93 11.60 12.77
N PRO A 92 -8.27 11.56 11.46
CA PRO A 92 -9.18 12.50 10.83
C PRO A 92 -10.63 12.38 11.31
N TYR A 93 -10.98 11.26 11.94
CA TYR A 93 -12.33 10.98 12.43
C TYR A 93 -12.51 11.48 13.87
N CYS A 94 -11.82 10.85 14.84
CA CYS A 94 -11.96 11.25 16.25
C CYS A 94 -11.07 12.43 16.68
N GLN A 95 -10.21 12.94 15.79
CA GLN A 95 -9.30 14.08 16.00
C GLN A 95 -8.34 13.93 17.18
N LYS A 96 -8.07 12.70 17.63
CA LYS A 96 -7.08 12.39 18.65
C LYS A 96 -5.73 12.07 18.00
N THR A 97 -4.64 12.38 18.70
CA THR A 97 -3.26 12.06 18.28
C THR A 97 -3.00 10.56 18.20
N THR A 98 -3.71 9.79 19.03
CA THR A 98 -3.80 8.32 18.95
C THR A 98 -5.27 7.96 18.80
N CYS A 99 -5.60 7.20 17.76
CA CYS A 99 -6.97 6.87 17.39
C CYS A 99 -7.68 6.09 18.51
N GLN A 100 -8.96 6.39 18.69
CA GLN A 100 -9.85 5.73 19.65
C GLN A 100 -11.17 5.26 19.00
N CYS A 101 -11.25 5.31 17.67
CA CYS A 101 -12.43 4.85 16.92
C CYS A 101 -12.62 3.35 17.15
N ARG A 102 -13.86 2.93 17.45
CA ARG A 102 -14.20 1.53 17.71
C ARG A 102 -14.87 0.84 16.52
N ILE A 103 -15.64 1.56 15.71
CA ILE A 103 -16.42 1.02 14.59
C ILE A 103 -16.59 2.10 13.52
N GLY A 104 -16.23 1.79 12.27
CA GLY A 104 -16.55 2.58 11.08
C GLY A 104 -15.85 3.94 10.97
N LYS A 105 -15.96 4.55 9.79
CA LYS A 105 -15.55 5.93 9.52
C LYS A 105 -16.68 6.87 9.96
N GLU A 106 -16.44 7.70 10.98
CA GLU A 106 -17.36 8.80 11.31
C GLU A 106 -17.35 9.86 10.21
N GLN A 107 -18.34 10.76 10.18
CA GLN A 107 -18.34 11.87 9.23
C GLN A 107 -17.14 12.79 9.49
N LEU A 108 -16.38 13.09 8.44
CA LEU A 108 -15.24 14.00 8.54
C LEU A 108 -15.70 15.44 8.81
N ASP A 109 -15.20 16.01 9.90
CA ASP A 109 -15.29 17.45 10.17
C ASP A 109 -14.17 18.18 9.42
N ILE A 110 -14.47 18.54 8.16
CA ILE A 110 -13.52 19.18 7.26
C ILE A 110 -13.02 20.54 7.79
N PRO A 111 -13.85 21.43 8.35
CA PRO A 111 -13.37 22.67 8.97
C PRO A 111 -12.32 22.41 10.06
N SER A 112 -12.61 21.56 11.05
CA SER A 112 -11.65 21.28 12.12
C SER A 112 -10.37 20.63 11.58
N LEU A 113 -10.49 19.68 10.64
CA LEU A 113 -9.34 19.04 10.03
C LEU A 113 -8.41 20.05 9.34
N ARG A 114 -8.96 21.04 8.63
CA ARG A 114 -8.17 22.11 7.99
C ARG A 114 -7.42 22.96 9.01
N ASP A 115 -7.99 23.19 10.19
CA ASP A 115 -7.30 23.92 11.25
C ASP A 115 -6.14 23.11 11.81
N HIS A 116 -6.30 21.80 12.00
CA HIS A 116 -5.18 20.91 12.37
C HIS A 116 -4.07 20.90 11.31
N VAL A 117 -4.41 20.87 10.02
CA VAL A 117 -3.44 20.94 8.92
C VAL A 117 -2.55 22.19 9.02
N ARG A 118 -3.15 23.35 9.31
CA ARG A 118 -2.44 24.63 9.47
C ARG A 118 -1.62 24.66 10.74
N ASN A 119 -2.22 24.28 11.87
CA ASN A 119 -1.61 24.40 13.19
C ASN A 119 -0.45 23.42 13.41
N ASN A 120 -0.47 22.27 12.73
CA ASN A 120 0.54 21.24 12.91
C ASN A 120 1.62 21.24 11.81
N ILE A 121 1.63 22.20 10.88
CA ILE A 121 2.43 22.14 9.64
C ILE A 121 3.93 21.87 9.87
N ASP A 122 4.49 22.40 10.96
CA ASP A 122 5.90 22.21 11.34
C ASP A 122 6.24 20.75 11.70
N ARG A 123 5.22 19.91 11.93
CA ARG A 123 5.34 18.48 12.24
C ARG A 123 5.16 17.59 11.01
N LYS A 124 5.01 18.16 9.81
CA LYS A 124 4.79 17.39 8.57
C LYS A 124 5.99 16.46 8.27
N PRO A 125 5.78 15.13 8.21
CA PRO A 125 6.85 14.20 7.87
C PRO A 125 7.37 14.42 6.44
N LYS A 126 8.68 14.25 6.24
CA LYS A 126 9.36 14.38 4.95
C LYS A 126 9.71 13.03 4.35
N THR A 127 10.29 12.11 5.14
CA THR A 127 10.79 10.81 4.64
C THR A 127 9.80 9.68 4.88
N ILE A 128 9.94 8.57 4.16
CA ILE A 128 9.09 7.37 4.37
C ILE A 128 9.17 6.87 5.81
N ASN A 129 10.36 6.91 6.43
CA ASN A 129 10.53 6.47 7.82
C ASN A 129 9.83 7.42 8.79
N GLU A 130 9.88 8.73 8.56
CA GLU A 130 9.12 9.69 9.37
C GLU A 130 7.60 9.49 9.21
N TRP A 131 7.12 9.19 8.00
CA TRP A 131 5.72 8.83 7.75
C TRP A 131 5.34 7.50 8.44
N GLN A 132 6.21 6.50 8.43
CA GLN A 132 6.00 5.25 9.16
C GLN A 132 5.80 5.53 10.67
N SER A 133 6.72 6.30 11.29
CA SER A 133 6.60 6.70 12.69
C SER A 133 5.37 7.57 12.97
N HIS A 134 5.01 8.45 12.04
CA HIS A 134 3.81 9.28 12.12
C HIS A 134 2.54 8.43 12.22
N PHE A 135 2.38 7.46 11.34
CA PHE A 135 1.23 6.56 11.38
C PHE A 135 1.26 5.61 12.58
N GLN A 136 2.43 5.24 13.11
CA GLN A 136 2.50 4.47 14.36
C GLN A 136 1.96 5.27 15.57
N LYS A 137 2.11 6.61 15.58
CA LYS A 137 1.54 7.47 16.64
C LYS A 137 0.01 7.55 16.55
N ILE A 138 -0.52 7.69 15.33
CA ILE A 138 -1.97 7.80 15.09
C ILE A 138 -2.66 6.45 15.24
N TYR A 139 -2.10 5.41 14.64
CA TYR A 139 -2.65 4.05 14.63
C TYR A 139 -1.61 3.06 15.13
N PRO A 140 -1.41 2.95 16.46
CA PRO A 140 -0.45 2.02 17.02
C PRO A 140 -0.73 0.59 16.54
N ARG A 141 0.35 -0.10 16.17
CA ARG A 141 0.39 -1.56 16.03
C ARG A 141 1.22 -2.12 17.18
N GLY A 142 0.88 -3.34 17.60
CA GLY A 142 1.60 -4.12 18.61
C GLY A 142 1.81 -5.56 18.14
N ALA A 143 2.47 -6.38 18.95
CA ALA A 143 2.74 -7.78 18.63
C ALA A 143 1.46 -8.64 18.53
N GLU A 144 0.38 -8.21 19.18
CA GLU A 144 -0.95 -8.80 19.13
C GLU A 144 -1.76 -8.42 17.88
N SER A 145 -1.28 -7.44 17.11
CA SER A 145 -1.95 -7.02 15.88
C SER A 145 -1.84 -8.11 14.80
N SER A 146 -2.92 -8.31 14.05
CA SER A 146 -3.03 -9.42 13.10
C SER A 146 -2.72 -8.99 11.66
N PHE A 147 -1.91 -9.80 10.95
CA PHE A 147 -1.66 -9.60 9.52
C PHE A 147 -2.95 -9.68 8.70
N ILE A 148 -3.85 -10.63 8.99
CA ILE A 148 -5.10 -10.75 8.23
C ILE A 148 -5.96 -9.51 8.37
N ILE A 149 -6.05 -8.93 9.58
CA ILE A 149 -6.83 -7.69 9.79
C ILE A 149 -6.21 -6.51 9.01
N ASN A 150 -4.88 -6.35 9.06
CA ASN A 150 -4.21 -5.25 8.37
C ASN A 150 -4.27 -5.38 6.84
N VAL A 151 -4.13 -6.60 6.30
CA VAL A 151 -4.26 -6.86 4.87
C VAL A 151 -5.70 -6.70 4.41
N SER A 152 -6.69 -7.13 5.21
CA SER A 152 -8.11 -6.90 4.93
C SER A 152 -8.46 -5.42 4.82
N HIS A 153 -8.00 -4.58 5.77
CA HIS A 153 -8.25 -3.15 5.66
C HIS A 153 -7.49 -2.51 4.49
N LEU A 154 -6.26 -2.94 4.18
CA LEU A 154 -5.58 -2.47 2.96
C LEU A 154 -6.41 -2.79 1.70
N ALA A 155 -7.01 -3.97 1.63
CA ALA A 155 -7.88 -4.36 0.52
C ALA A 155 -9.18 -3.55 0.47
N GLU A 156 -9.78 -3.29 1.63
CA GLU A 156 -10.96 -2.43 1.80
C GLU A 156 -10.69 -1.01 1.30
N GLU A 157 -9.63 -0.36 1.77
CA GLU A 157 -9.29 1.00 1.31
C GLU A 157 -8.93 1.06 -0.17
N LEU A 158 -8.33 -0.01 -0.71
CA LEU A 158 -8.06 -0.09 -2.15
C LEU A 158 -9.37 -0.20 -2.96
N ALA A 159 -10.41 -0.83 -2.40
CA ALA A 159 -11.75 -0.88 -2.98
C ALA A 159 -12.47 0.46 -2.90
N GLU A 160 -12.37 1.16 -1.78
CA GLU A 160 -12.90 2.51 -1.64
C GLU A 160 -12.20 3.48 -2.60
N LEU A 161 -10.87 3.37 -2.78
CA LEU A 161 -10.13 4.13 -3.79
C LEU A 161 -10.62 3.84 -5.21
N SER A 162 -10.86 2.56 -5.53
CA SER A 162 -11.43 2.16 -6.82
C SER A 162 -12.81 2.79 -7.04
N GLU A 163 -13.67 2.76 -6.01
CA GLU A 163 -14.99 3.37 -6.04
C GLU A 163 -14.92 4.89 -6.21
N ALA A 164 -14.09 5.56 -5.41
CA ALA A 164 -13.87 7.00 -5.49
C ALA A 164 -13.40 7.41 -6.89
N TYR A 165 -12.45 6.66 -7.47
CA TYR A 165 -11.98 6.92 -8.83
C TYR A 165 -13.09 6.75 -9.88
N ARG A 166 -13.96 5.73 -9.76
CA ARG A 166 -15.10 5.54 -10.67
C ARG A 166 -16.13 6.67 -10.53
N LYS A 167 -16.35 7.18 -9.31
CA LYS A 167 -17.37 8.19 -9.00
C LYS A 167 -16.87 9.65 -9.10
N LYS A 168 -15.59 9.88 -9.37
CA LYS A 168 -14.97 11.23 -9.39
C LYS A 168 -15.62 12.25 -10.33
N HIS A 169 -16.31 11.81 -11.38
CA HIS A 169 -17.02 12.71 -12.30
C HIS A 169 -18.40 13.12 -11.79
N ILE A 170 -18.96 12.37 -10.83
CA ILE A 170 -20.29 12.56 -10.26
C ILE A 170 -20.22 13.48 -9.03
N LYS A 171 -19.22 13.29 -8.17
CA LYS A 171 -18.98 14.12 -6.97
C LYS A 171 -17.80 15.07 -7.24
N LYS A 172 -18.08 16.30 -7.68
CA LYS A 172 -17.04 17.29 -8.03
C LYS A 172 -16.49 18.06 -6.82
N ASP A 173 -17.18 18.06 -5.69
CA ASP A 173 -16.93 19.03 -4.61
C ASP A 173 -16.00 18.52 -3.49
N LEU A 174 -15.49 17.29 -3.59
CA LEU A 174 -14.61 16.70 -2.57
C LEU A 174 -13.43 15.99 -3.23
N PRO A 175 -12.20 16.13 -2.69
CA PRO A 175 -11.02 15.37 -3.12
C PRO A 175 -11.11 13.91 -2.66
N CYS A 176 -12.17 13.21 -3.06
CA CYS A 176 -12.48 11.85 -2.59
C CYS A 176 -11.36 10.88 -2.94
N VAL A 177 -10.77 10.99 -4.13
CA VAL A 177 -9.72 10.07 -4.57
C VAL A 177 -8.45 10.27 -3.75
N GLU A 178 -8.04 11.51 -3.51
CA GLU A 178 -6.87 11.84 -2.69
C GLU A 178 -7.05 11.35 -1.25
N MET A 179 -8.26 11.50 -0.68
CA MET A 179 -8.55 11.01 0.65
C MET A 179 -8.45 9.48 0.74
N GLU A 180 -8.97 8.74 -0.24
CA GLU A 180 -8.83 7.28 -0.26
C GLU A 180 -7.39 6.84 -0.57
N MET A 181 -6.62 7.61 -1.37
CA MET A 181 -5.18 7.35 -1.54
C MET A 181 -4.43 7.47 -0.22
N ALA A 182 -4.76 8.48 0.59
CA ALA A 182 -4.16 8.64 1.91
C ALA A 182 -4.52 7.47 2.85
N ASP A 183 -5.74 6.95 2.79
CA ASP A 183 -6.13 5.77 3.56
C ASP A 183 -5.35 4.52 3.15
N VAL A 184 -5.27 4.22 1.84
CA VAL A 184 -4.45 3.12 1.33
C VAL A 184 -3.01 3.23 1.84
N PHE A 185 -2.42 4.41 1.74
CA PHE A 185 -1.05 4.63 2.24
C PHE A 185 -0.94 4.40 3.75
N SER A 186 -1.93 4.83 4.54
CA SER A 186 -1.93 4.64 5.99
C SER A 186 -1.86 3.15 6.37
N TRP A 187 -2.51 2.26 5.62
CA TRP A 187 -2.45 0.81 5.86
C TRP A 187 -1.19 0.14 5.32
N ILE A 188 -0.56 0.69 4.26
CA ILE A 188 0.80 0.29 3.87
C ILE A 188 1.76 0.58 5.04
N MET A 189 1.66 1.76 5.67
CA MET A 189 2.45 2.09 6.87
C MET A 189 2.04 1.23 8.07
N GLY A 190 0.75 0.90 8.22
CA GLY A 190 0.26 -0.03 9.23
C GLY A 190 0.93 -1.42 9.13
N LEU A 191 1.07 -1.97 7.92
CA LEU A 191 1.81 -3.21 7.68
C LEU A 191 3.30 -3.07 7.99
N ALA A 192 3.94 -1.97 7.58
CA ALA A 192 5.34 -1.69 7.91
C ALA A 192 5.56 -1.64 9.44
N ASN A 193 4.65 -0.98 10.16
CA ASN A 193 4.69 -0.88 11.61
C ASN A 193 4.42 -2.23 12.29
N LEU A 194 3.49 -3.04 11.79
CA LEU A 194 3.29 -4.40 12.29
C LEU A 194 4.57 -5.24 12.16
N ILE A 195 5.19 -5.22 10.98
CA ILE A 195 6.46 -5.94 10.75
C ILE A 195 7.55 -5.43 11.70
N HIS A 196 7.62 -4.12 11.91
CA HIS A 196 8.56 -3.52 12.86
C HIS A 196 8.37 -4.07 14.28
N GLN A 197 7.14 -4.06 14.79
CA GLN A 197 6.85 -4.51 16.16
C GLN A 197 7.16 -5.99 16.36
N LEU A 198 6.84 -6.84 15.37
CA LEU A 198 7.17 -8.27 15.42
C LEU A 198 8.69 -8.51 15.43
N LYS A 199 9.44 -7.72 14.66
CA LYS A 199 10.91 -7.81 14.64
C LYS A 199 11.55 -7.30 15.91
N ASP A 200 11.06 -6.20 16.48
CA ASP A 200 11.55 -5.65 17.74
C ASP A 200 11.32 -6.64 18.89
N ALA A 201 10.13 -7.26 18.95
CA ALA A 201 9.81 -8.30 19.92
C ALA A 201 10.70 -9.55 19.80
N GLN A 202 11.09 -9.93 18.58
CA GLN A 202 11.94 -11.09 18.31
C GLN A 202 13.45 -10.79 18.46
N ASN A 203 13.88 -9.56 18.23
CA ASN A 203 15.27 -9.13 18.22
C ASN A 203 15.39 -7.71 18.77
N LYS A 204 15.87 -7.57 20.02
CA LYS A 204 16.03 -6.29 20.76
C LYS A 204 16.95 -5.22 20.11
N ARG A 205 17.33 -5.33 18.83
CA ARG A 205 18.37 -4.50 18.19
C ARG A 205 18.19 -4.16 16.71
N LEU A 206 17.17 -4.66 16.00
CA LEU A 206 17.01 -4.39 14.57
C LEU A 206 15.76 -3.56 14.31
N GLU A 207 15.95 -2.24 14.24
CA GLU A 207 14.92 -1.28 13.85
C GLU A 207 14.49 -1.54 12.39
N TYR A 208 13.28 -2.04 12.18
CA TYR A 208 12.71 -2.15 10.83
C TYR A 208 12.33 -0.75 10.32
N ARG A 209 13.02 -0.30 9.27
CA ARG A 209 12.82 1.01 8.64
C ARG A 209 12.41 0.83 7.19
N PHE A 210 11.13 1.05 6.90
CA PHE A 210 10.57 0.77 5.58
C PHE A 210 11.20 1.62 4.48
N GLY A 211 11.46 2.91 4.75
CA GLY A 211 12.16 3.80 3.83
C GLY A 211 13.57 3.30 3.47
N SER A 212 14.27 2.68 4.42
CA SER A 212 15.60 2.09 4.18
C SER A 212 15.51 0.87 3.27
N ILE A 213 14.46 0.06 3.42
CA ILE A 213 14.19 -1.10 2.55
C ILE A 213 13.83 -0.66 1.12
N ILE A 214 13.00 0.39 0.99
CA ILE A 214 12.72 1.01 -0.32
C ILE A 214 14.01 1.51 -0.95
N SER A 215 14.83 2.23 -0.17
CA SER A 215 16.10 2.77 -0.63
C SER A 215 17.02 1.68 -1.16
N GLU A 216 17.23 0.61 -0.39
CA GLU A 216 18.10 -0.49 -0.81
C GLU A 216 17.53 -1.24 -2.03
N LYS A 217 16.21 -1.50 -2.07
CA LYS A 217 15.59 -2.25 -3.16
C LYS A 217 15.64 -1.52 -4.50
N TYR A 218 15.50 -0.19 -4.47
CA TYR A 218 15.38 0.65 -5.66
C TYR A 218 16.61 1.52 -5.95
N LYS A 219 17.71 1.38 -5.20
CA LYS A 219 18.93 2.20 -5.35
C LYS A 219 19.46 2.25 -6.79
N ASP A 220 19.36 1.14 -7.51
CA ASP A 220 19.88 0.99 -8.88
C ASP A 220 18.76 1.04 -9.95
N GLY A 221 17.51 1.31 -9.59
CA GLY A 221 16.35 1.21 -10.49
C GLY A 221 15.50 -0.05 -10.29
N CYS A 222 14.87 -0.56 -11.36
CA CYS A 222 13.92 -1.69 -11.25
C CYS A 222 14.56 -2.98 -10.69
N PRO A 223 14.19 -3.52 -9.52
CA PRO A 223 14.86 -4.67 -8.89
C PRO A 223 14.88 -5.94 -9.75
N ASP A 224 13.97 -6.09 -10.71
CA ASP A 224 13.83 -7.27 -11.56
C ASP A 224 14.65 -7.19 -12.87
N CYS A 225 15.21 -6.02 -13.22
CA CYS A 225 15.97 -5.83 -14.47
C CYS A 225 17.50 -5.85 -14.29
N LYS A 226 18.04 -6.49 -13.24
CA LYS A 226 19.45 -6.33 -12.83
C LYS A 226 20.45 -6.61 -13.96
N ASP A 227 20.23 -7.65 -14.73
CA ASP A 227 21.16 -8.06 -15.79
C ASP A 227 21.11 -7.10 -16.98
N LEU A 228 19.90 -6.68 -17.39
CA LEU A 228 19.73 -5.65 -18.43
C LEU A 228 20.36 -4.31 -18.00
N ARG A 229 20.31 -3.95 -16.72
CA ARG A 229 21.00 -2.74 -16.22
C ARG A 229 22.50 -2.83 -16.35
N LYS A 230 23.10 -3.98 -16.02
CA LYS A 230 24.57 -4.17 -16.14
C LYS A 230 25.04 -4.04 -17.58
N VAL A 231 24.26 -4.58 -18.52
CA VAL A 231 24.60 -4.57 -19.96
C VAL A 231 24.34 -3.22 -20.60
N TYR A 232 23.16 -2.63 -20.38
CA TYR A 232 22.70 -1.44 -21.10
C TYR A 232 22.77 -0.14 -20.30
N LYS A 233 23.21 -0.17 -19.04
CA LYS A 233 23.29 0.98 -18.13
C LYS A 233 21.97 1.76 -17.98
N ILE A 234 20.86 1.04 -18.02
CA ILE A 234 19.50 1.61 -17.86
C ILE A 234 19.09 1.66 -16.38
N SER A 235 18.20 2.58 -16.03
CA SER A 235 17.59 2.68 -14.69
C SER A 235 16.08 2.42 -14.69
N TYR A 236 15.45 2.40 -15.86
CA TYR A 236 14.02 2.12 -16.05
C TYR A 236 13.73 0.61 -16.16
N CYS A 237 12.46 0.26 -15.95
CA CYS A 237 11.94 -1.09 -16.03
C CYS A 237 11.83 -1.53 -17.49
N CYS A 238 12.38 -2.70 -17.79
CA CYS A 238 12.22 -3.44 -19.04
C CYS A 238 11.56 -4.80 -18.82
N CYS A 239 10.98 -5.05 -17.63
CA CYS A 239 10.33 -6.32 -17.37
C CYS A 239 9.25 -6.55 -18.42
N PRO A 240 9.21 -7.74 -19.06
CA PRO A 240 8.00 -8.13 -19.77
C PRO A 240 6.84 -8.07 -18.79
N ILE A 241 5.63 -7.86 -19.32
CA ILE A 241 4.41 -8.00 -18.53
C ILE A 241 4.52 -9.36 -17.85
N LYS A 242 4.49 -9.40 -16.51
CA LYS A 242 4.43 -10.67 -15.80
C LYS A 242 3.07 -11.26 -16.13
N GLU A 243 2.99 -12.02 -17.21
CA GLU A 243 2.03 -13.11 -17.29
C GLU A 243 2.41 -14.01 -16.12
N HIS A 244 1.75 -13.78 -14.98
CA HIS A 244 1.67 -14.86 -14.01
C HIS A 244 1.12 -16.03 -14.80
N LYS A 245 1.90 -17.11 -14.91
CA LYS A 245 1.32 -18.41 -15.22
C LYS A 245 0.24 -18.59 -14.17
N LEU A 246 -1.00 -18.27 -14.53
CA LEU A 246 -2.16 -18.76 -13.82
C LEU A 246 -1.89 -20.25 -13.74
N GLN A 247 -1.76 -20.78 -12.52
CA GLN A 247 -2.11 -22.18 -12.36
C GLN A 247 -3.58 -22.21 -12.74
N LEU A 248 -3.84 -22.46 -14.02
CA LEU A 248 -5.17 -22.64 -14.53
C LEU A 248 -5.76 -23.79 -13.72
N ILE A 249 -7.04 -23.68 -13.43
CA ILE A 249 -7.81 -24.74 -12.76
C ILE A 249 -7.70 -26.09 -13.51
N SER A 250 -7.14 -26.11 -14.73
CA SER A 250 -6.78 -27.34 -15.47
C SER A 250 -5.85 -28.29 -14.73
N ASP A 251 -5.14 -27.84 -13.69
CA ASP A 251 -4.28 -28.71 -12.87
C ASP A 251 -5.01 -29.31 -11.66
N TYR A 252 -6.28 -28.93 -11.43
CA TYR A 252 -7.19 -29.68 -10.58
C TYR A 252 -7.90 -30.70 -11.46
N GLU A 253 -7.62 -31.99 -11.24
CA GLU A 253 -8.51 -33.06 -11.72
C GLU A 253 -9.91 -32.73 -11.21
N ILE A 254 -10.82 -32.41 -12.12
CA ILE A 254 -12.25 -32.38 -11.83
C ILE A 254 -12.59 -33.84 -11.54
N PRO A 255 -13.01 -34.20 -10.31
CA PRO A 255 -13.47 -35.55 -10.05
C PRO A 255 -14.59 -35.87 -11.04
N ASP A 256 -14.55 -37.03 -11.69
CA ASP A 256 -15.59 -37.46 -12.61
C ASP A 256 -16.96 -37.28 -11.94
N GLU A 257 -17.93 -36.72 -12.67
CA GLU A 257 -19.27 -36.40 -12.17
C GLU A 257 -20.03 -37.64 -11.62
N GLU A 258 -19.50 -38.85 -11.82
CA GLU A 258 -20.05 -40.10 -11.30
C GLU A 258 -19.73 -40.37 -9.80
N GLU A 259 -18.71 -39.75 -9.20
CA GLU A 259 -18.35 -40.01 -7.79
C GLU A 259 -19.10 -39.16 -6.75
N VAL A 260 -19.90 -38.16 -7.17
CA VAL A 260 -20.62 -37.25 -6.24
C VAL A 260 -22.11 -37.61 -6.09
N ARG A 261 -22.53 -38.82 -6.48
CA ARG A 261 -23.94 -39.27 -6.42
C ARG A 261 -24.28 -40.33 -5.37
N GLU A 262 -23.37 -40.66 -4.46
CA GLU A 262 -23.72 -41.45 -3.28
C GLU A 262 -23.43 -40.61 -2.02
N ASP A 263 -24.50 -40.21 -1.32
CA ASP A 263 -24.55 -39.77 0.09
C ASP A 263 -25.42 -38.54 0.41
N ILE A 264 -26.36 -38.16 -0.46
CA ILE A 264 -27.52 -37.38 -0.02
C ILE A 264 -28.68 -38.33 0.27
N LYS A 265 -28.66 -38.95 1.46
CA LYS A 265 -29.88 -39.56 2.01
C LYS A 265 -30.77 -38.44 2.56
N PRO A 266 -32.04 -38.32 2.12
CA PRO A 266 -32.96 -37.37 2.72
C PRO A 266 -33.23 -37.79 4.17
N ALA A 267 -33.01 -36.87 5.11
CA ALA A 267 -33.48 -37.02 6.48
C ALA A 267 -35.01 -36.99 6.46
N TYR A 268 -35.63 -38.09 6.88
CA TYR A 268 -37.04 -38.14 7.29
C TYR A 268 -37.22 -37.44 8.63
#